data_AF-A0A2D0LFA4-F1
#
_entry.id   AF-A0A2D0LFA4-F1
#
_cell.length_a   1.000
_cell.length_b   1.000
_cell.length_c   1.000
_cell.angle_alpha   90.00
_cell.angle_beta   90.00
_cell.angle_gamma   90.00
#
_symmetry.space_group_name_H-M   'P 1'
#
loop_
_entity.id
_entity.type
_entity.pdbx_description
1 polymer ?
#
loop_
_entity_poly.entity_id
_entity_poly.type
_entity_poly.pdbx_seq_one_letter_code
_entity_poly.pdbx_strand_id
1 'polypeptide(L)' 'MESLVAQRINFIARMATSCECNHAEDKELALVWIAELSAPYEKRVNGYQGRQESHLLGNEVGSNGTEC' A
#
# COMPACT_ATOMS: atom_id res chain seq x y z
N MET A 1 9.14 -12.36 10.40
CA MET A 1 9.96 -12.01 9.22
C MET A 1 9.01 -11.46 8.17
N GLU A 2 9.20 -10.23 7.71
CA GLU A 2 8.38 -9.68 6.62
C GLU A 2 8.57 -10.50 5.34
N SER A 3 7.51 -10.62 4.53
CA SER A 3 7.57 -11.30 3.24
C SER A 3 8.44 -10.50 2.25
N LEU A 4 9.21 -11.17 1.40
CA LEU A 4 9.97 -10.54 0.32
C LEU A 4 9.08 -9.64 -0.57
N VAL A 5 7.83 -10.05 -0.81
CA VAL A 5 6.90 -9.24 -1.59
C VAL A 5 6.44 -8.00 -0.82
N ALA A 6 6.25 -8.11 0.51
CA ALA A 6 5.94 -6.95 1.35
C ALA A 6 7.10 -5.93 1.36
N GLN A 7 8.34 -6.42 1.40
CA GLN A 7 9.52 -5.55 1.27
C GLN A 7 9.57 -4.83 -0.09
N ARG A 8 9.23 -5.54 -1.18
CA ARG A 8 9.16 -4.94 -2.53
C ARG A 8 8.07 -3.87 -2.62
N ILE A 9 6.87 -4.15 -2.10
CA ILE A 9 5.77 -3.19 -2.07
C ILE A 9 6.19 -1.94 -1.29
N ASN A 10 6.79 -2.12 -0.11
CA ASN A 10 7.25 -1.01 0.73
C ASN A 10 8.31 -0.16 0.01
N PHE A 11 9.26 -0.81 -0.66
CA PHE A 11 10.27 -0.11 -1.45
C PHE A 11 9.67 0.71 -2.59
N ILE A 12 8.79 0.12 -3.40
CA ILE A 12 8.14 0.81 -4.53
C ILE A 12 7.29 1.97 -4.03
N ALA A 13 6.53 1.78 -2.96
CA ALA A 13 5.71 2.85 -2.36
C ALA A 13 6.57 4.04 -1.93
N ARG A 14 7.70 3.80 -1.27
CA ARG A 14 8.63 4.87 -0.86
C ARG A 14 9.23 5.60 -2.05
N MET A 15 9.58 4.88 -3.12
CA MET A 15 10.07 5.52 -4.34
C MET A 15 8.99 6.34 -5.03
N ALA A 16 7.76 5.84 -5.13
CA ALA A 16 6.64 6.56 -5.75
C ALA A 16 6.27 7.85 -5.01
N THR A 17 6.51 7.89 -3.71
CA THR A 17 6.33 9.09 -2.87
C THR A 17 7.57 9.99 -2.81
N SER A 18 8.71 9.55 -3.38
CA SER A 18 9.92 10.36 -3.39
C SER A 18 9.87 11.39 -4.52
N CYS A 19 10.58 12.50 -4.34
CA CYS A 19 10.73 13.51 -5.38
C CYS A 19 11.56 13.03 -6.59
N GLU A 20 12.19 11.85 -6.49
CA GLU A 20 12.96 11.25 -7.59
C GLU A 20 12.02 10.60 -8.62
N CYS A 21 10.83 10.15 -8.18
CA CYS A 21 9.77 9.62 -9.04
C CYS A 21 8.75 10.72 -9.34
N ASN A 22 9.17 11.77 -10.05
CA ASN A 22 8.31 12.95 -10.28
C ASN A 22 7.54 12.93 -11.60
N HIS A 23 7.84 12.01 -12.51
CA HIS A 23 7.11 11.88 -13.76
C HIS A 23 5.76 11.18 -13.51
N ALA A 24 4.68 11.74 -14.05
CA ALA A 24 3.33 11.22 -13.80
C ALA A 24 3.16 9.76 -14.25
N GLU A 25 3.76 9.39 -15.38
CA GLU A 25 3.72 8.03 -15.91
C GLU A 25 4.45 7.03 -15.01
N ASP A 26 5.56 7.44 -14.38
CA ASP A 26 6.31 6.59 -13.44
C ASP A 26 5.51 6.35 -12.15
N LYS A 27 4.78 7.38 -11.67
CA LYS A 27 3.89 7.26 -10.51
C LYS A 27 2.73 6.31 -10.80
N GLU A 28 2.08 6.44 -11.96
CA GLU A 28 1.01 5.54 -12.38
C GLU A 28 1.49 4.10 -12.51
N LEU A 29 2.65 3.90 -13.13
CA LEU A 29 3.26 2.57 -13.26
C LEU A 29 3.60 1.96 -11.89
N ALA A 30 4.12 2.74 -10.96
CA ALA A 30 4.39 2.29 -9.60
C ALA A 30 3.11 1.88 -8.85
N LEU A 31 2.01 2.63 -9.02
CA LEU A 31 0.71 2.30 -8.45
C LEU A 31 0.14 0.98 -9.03
N VAL A 32 0.29 0.76 -10.34
CA VAL A 32 -0.10 -0.51 -10.99
C VAL A 32 0.68 -1.68 -10.38
N TRP A 33 2.00 -1.56 -10.23
CA TRP A 33 2.81 -2.64 -9.63
C TRP A 33 2.47 -2.91 -8.17
N ILE A 34 2.19 -1.88 -7.37
CA ILE A 34 1.73 -2.07 -5.99
C ILE A 34 0.43 -2.86 -5.98
N ALA A 35 -0.54 -2.50 -6.84
CA ALA A 35 -1.81 -3.20 -6.95
C ALA A 35 -1.62 -4.67 -7.34
N GLU A 36 -0.84 -4.95 -8.39
CA GLU A 36 -0.56 -6.32 -8.86
C GLU A 36 0.13 -7.18 -7.79
N LEU A 37 1.14 -6.63 -7.11
CA LEU A 37 1.85 -7.32 -6.03
C LEU A 37 0.97 -7.56 -4.80
N SER A 38 -0.03 -6.69 -4.58
CA SER A 38 -0.96 -6.78 -3.44
C SER A 38 -2.15 -7.71 -3.69
N ALA A 39 -2.58 -7.93 -4.94
CA ALA A 39 -3.75 -8.74 -5.27
C ALA A 39 -3.76 -10.17 -4.67
N PRO A 40 -2.62 -10.89 -4.56
CA PRO A 40 -2.58 -12.19 -3.87
C PRO A 40 -2.80 -12.11 -2.35
N TYR A 41 -2.55 -10.96 -1.73
CA TYR A 41 -2.75 -10.71 -0.30
C TYR A 41 -4.21 -10.40 0.02
N GLU A 42 -4.93 -9.77 -0.89
CA GLU A 42 -6.35 -9.41 -0.74
C GLU A 42 -7.24 -10.63 -0.46
N LYS A 43 -6.99 -11.74 -1.16
CA LYS A 43 -7.70 -13.02 -0.92
C LYS A 43 -7.46 -13.62 0.47
N ARG A 44 -6.31 -13.32 1.08
CA ARG A 44 -6.00 -13.76 2.45
C ARG A 44 -6.63 -12.83 3.49
N VAL A 45 -6.71 -11.53 3.20
CA VAL A 45 -7.36 -10.56 4.10
C VAL A 45 -8.85 -10.88 4.26
N ASN A 46 -9.57 -11.26 3.21
CA ASN A 46 -10.98 -11.69 3.35
C ASN A 46 -11.18 -12.94 4.23
N GLY A 47 -10.21 -13.85 4.26
CA GLY A 47 -10.25 -15.02 5.16
C GLY A 47 -9.96 -14.69 6.63
N TYR A 48 -9.24 -13.59 6.90
CA TYR A 48 -8.93 -13.11 8.25
C TYR A 48 -9.87 -12.00 8.74
N GLN A 49 -10.55 -11.26 7.85
CA GLN A 49 -11.54 -10.23 8.18
C GLN A 49 -12.79 -10.82 8.85
N GLY A 50 -13.20 -12.04 8.50
CA GLY A 50 -14.24 -12.77 9.24
C GLY A 50 -13.90 -13.05 10.71
N ARG A 51 -12.66 -12.76 11.16
CA ARG A 51 -12.20 -12.92 12.54
C ARG A 51 -11.74 -11.62 13.23
N GLN A 52 -11.56 -10.51 12.52
CA GLN A 52 -11.01 -9.25 13.08
C GLN A 52 -11.94 -8.03 13.01
N GLU A 53 -13.07 -8.11 12.32
CA GLU A 53 -14.03 -7.00 12.22
C GLU A 53 -14.68 -6.60 13.56
N SER A 54 -14.46 -7.37 14.63
CA SER A 54 -14.97 -7.08 15.97
C SER A 54 -14.10 -6.17 16.85
N HIS A 55 -12.93 -5.67 16.40
CA HIS A 55 -12.02 -4.97 17.34
C HIS A 55 -11.32 -3.66 16.89
N LEU A 56 -11.47 -3.14 15.65
CA LEU A 56 -10.65 -2.00 15.18
C LEU A 56 -11.40 -0.82 14.53
N LEU A 57 -12.72 -0.71 14.71
CA LEU A 57 -13.44 0.53 14.35
C LEU A 57 -13.18 1.61 15.42
N GLY A 58 -12.10 2.38 15.26
CA GLY A 58 -11.84 3.52 16.13
C GLY A 58 -10.47 4.16 15.92
N ASN A 59 -10.26 4.83 14.79
CA ASN A 59 -9.78 6.21 14.78
C ASN A 59 -9.53 6.70 13.35
N GLU A 60 -10.31 7.71 12.98
CA GLU A 60 -10.08 8.61 11.86
C GLU A 60 -8.97 9.60 12.27
N VAL A 61 -7.91 9.73 11.48
CA VAL A 61 -6.96 10.86 11.61
C VAL A 61 -6.57 11.38 10.23
N GLY A 62 -7.23 12.50 9.89
CA GLY A 62 -6.67 13.71 9.26
C GLY A 62 -5.58 13.55 8.20
N SER A 63 -5.99 13.61 6.93
CA SER A 63 -5.13 13.97 5.82
C SER A 63 -4.60 15.40 6.02
N ASN A 64 -3.30 15.53 6.31
CA ASN A 64 -2.56 16.74 6.00
C ASN A 64 -1.76 16.47 4.73
N GLY A 65 -2.03 17.28 3.71
CA GLY A 65 -1.35 17.24 2.44
C GLY A 65 0.15 17.52 2.60
N THR A 66 0.94 16.61 2.04
CA THR A 66 2.25 16.94 1.49
C THR A 66 2.18 16.56 0.03
N GLU A 67 1.82 17.54 -0.80
CA GLU A 67 2.33 17.56 -2.17
C GLU A 67 3.87 17.46 -2.09
N CYS A 68 4.47 16.76 -3.05
CA CYS A 68 5.91 16.84 -3.26
C CYS A 68 6.32 18.27 -3.62
#